data_AF-A0A926RM12-F1
#
_entry.id   AF-A0A926RM12-F1
#
_cell.length_a   1.000
_cell.length_b   1.000
_cell.length_c   1.000
_cell.angle_alpha   90.00
_cell.angle_beta   90.00
_cell.angle_gamma   90.00
#
_symmetry.space_group_name_H-M   'P 1'
#
loop_
_entity.id
_entity.type
_entity.pdbx_description
1 polymer ?
#
loop_
_entity_poly.entity_id
_entity_poly.type
_entity_poly.pdbx_seq_one_letter_code
_entity_poly.pdbx_strand_id
1 'polypeptide(L)'
;MKVYFNNSCKICKSEIDLYKKEKIDGIDWIDITNNEQAKKETSKNDRQLLRRLHVKDDEKVLEGAEAFLFVWKKIPRYRFLYKFFKLPIIFTIFNYVYEIIAYFLYLKNKKQLKN
;
A
#
# COMPACT_ATOMS: atom_id res chain seq x y z
N MET A 1 -6.04 7.70 -9.24
CA MET A 1 -5.01 6.95 -8.51
C MET A 1 -5.55 5.58 -8.14
N LYS A 2 -4.78 4.50 -8.35
CA LYS A 2 -5.13 3.15 -7.92
C LYS A 2 -4.26 2.70 -6.75
N VAL A 3 -4.85 2.07 -5.74
CA VAL A 3 -4.16 1.53 -4.56
C VAL A 3 -4.30 0.01 -4.56
N TYR A 4 -3.19 -0.69 -4.70
CA TYR A 4 -3.13 -2.15 -4.71
C TYR A 4 -2.73 -2.66 -3.34
N PHE A 5 -3.59 -3.48 -2.74
CA PHE A 5 -3.40 -3.96 -1.37
C PHE A 5 -3.84 -5.42 -1.23
N ASN A 6 -3.34 -6.10 -0.21
CA ASN A 6 -3.74 -7.47 0.12
C ASN A 6 -5.02 -7.47 0.96
N ASN A 7 -6.17 -7.75 0.34
CA ASN A 7 -7.44 -7.86 1.06
C ASN A 7 -7.52 -9.10 1.96
N SER A 8 -6.78 -10.17 1.63
CA SER A 8 -6.72 -11.40 2.44
C SER A 8 -5.88 -11.24 3.72
N CYS A 9 -5.04 -10.21 3.81
CA CYS A 9 -4.31 -9.86 5.02
C CYS A 9 -5.19 -9.02 5.96
N LYS A 10 -5.64 -9.59 7.10
CA LYS A 10 -6.54 -8.90 8.05
C LYS A 10 -6.07 -7.50 8.47
N ILE A 11 -4.79 -7.34 8.82
CA ILE A 11 -4.25 -6.04 9.26
C ILE A 11 -4.22 -5.04 8.10
N CYS A 12 -3.75 -5.48 6.94
CA CYS A 12 -3.70 -4.67 5.72
C CYS A 12 -5.10 -4.21 5.30
N LYS A 13 -6.08 -5.14 5.31
CA LYS A 13 -7.49 -4.84 5.02
C LYS A 13 -8.08 -3.85 6.00
N SER A 14 -7.90 -4.06 7.31
CA SER A 14 -8.43 -3.15 8.33
C SER A 14 -7.91 -1.73 8.16
N GLU A 15 -6.62 -1.56 7.82
CA GLU A 15 -6.05 -0.25 7.54
C GLU A 15 -6.72 0.41 6.31
N ILE A 16 -6.80 -0.31 5.20
CA ILE A 16 -7.40 0.21 3.96
C ILE A 16 -8.90 0.49 4.11
N ASP A 17 -9.62 -0.32 4.88
CA ASP A 17 -11.03 -0.11 5.18
C ASP A 17 -11.27 1.16 6.01
N LEU A 18 -10.31 1.60 6.83
CA LEU A 18 -10.38 2.91 7.49
C LEU A 18 -10.28 4.04 6.46
N TYR A 19 -9.36 3.93 5.49
CA TYR A 19 -9.20 4.94 4.45
C TYR A 19 -10.41 5.01 3.51
N LYS A 20 -11.02 3.87 3.18
CA LYS A 20 -12.24 3.80 2.37
C LYS A 20 -13.44 4.56 2.97
N LYS A 21 -13.53 4.66 4.30
CA LYS A 21 -14.61 5.39 4.99
C LYS A 21 -14.62 6.88 4.69
N GLU A 22 -13.47 7.44 4.31
CA GLU A 22 -13.34 8.85 3.96
C GLU A 22 -13.95 9.17 2.58
N LYS A 23 -14.33 8.16 1.78
CA LYS A 23 -15.04 8.30 0.49
C LYS A 23 -14.41 9.33 -0.44
N ILE A 24 -13.08 9.28 -0.57
CA ILE A 24 -12.34 10.20 -1.44
C ILE A 24 -12.50 9.78 -2.90
N ASP A 25 -13.03 10.68 -3.71
CA ASP A 25 -13.14 10.49 -5.15
C ASP A 25 -11.76 10.37 -5.82
N GLY A 26 -11.68 9.55 -6.87
CA GLY A 26 -10.46 9.33 -7.65
C GLY A 26 -9.42 8.42 -6.99
N ILE A 27 -9.80 7.66 -5.95
CA ILE A 27 -9.02 6.56 -5.39
C ILE A 27 -9.72 5.23 -5.67
N ASP A 28 -9.12 4.39 -6.51
CA ASP A 28 -9.59 3.03 -6.76
C ASP A 28 -8.84 2.04 -5.87
N TRP A 29 -9.56 1.22 -5.11
CA TRP A 29 -8.97 0.23 -4.20
C TRP A 29 -8.99 -1.15 -4.85
N ILE A 30 -7.81 -1.66 -5.22
CA ILE A 30 -7.65 -2.88 -6.00
C ILE A 30 -7.06 -4.00 -5.13
N ASP A 31 -7.76 -5.13 -5.03
CA ASP A 31 -7.21 -6.34 -4.40
C ASP A 31 -6.21 -7.01 -5.35
N ILE A 32 -5.07 -7.42 -4.80
CA ILE A 32 -3.98 -8.10 -5.55
C ILE A 32 -4.20 -9.61 -5.69
N THR A 33 -5.11 -10.20 -4.91
CA THR A 33 -5.31 -11.65 -4.88
C THR A 33 -5.76 -12.16 -6.25
N ASN A 34 -4.98 -13.06 -6.88
CA ASN A 34 -5.25 -13.65 -8.19
C ASN A 34 -5.54 -12.60 -9.29
N ASN A 35 -4.82 -11.49 -9.28
CA ASN A 35 -5.08 -10.35 -10.15
C ASN A 35 -3.96 -10.10 -11.17
N GLU A 36 -4.09 -10.70 -12.36
CA GLU A 36 -3.15 -10.50 -13.48
C GLU A 36 -3.07 -9.03 -13.94
N GLN A 37 -4.19 -8.30 -13.86
CA GLN A 37 -4.21 -6.89 -14.23
C GLN A 37 -3.39 -6.05 -13.26
N ALA A 38 -3.43 -6.36 -11.95
CA ALA A 38 -2.58 -5.69 -10.96
C ALA A 38 -1.09 -5.89 -11.28
N LYS A 39 -0.68 -7.09 -11.70
CA LYS A 39 0.70 -7.36 -12.13
C LYS A 39 1.10 -6.53 -13.34
N LYS A 40 0.25 -6.48 -14.37
CA LYS A 40 0.49 -5.69 -15.59
C LYS A 40 0.57 -4.20 -15.29
N GLU A 41 -0.39 -3.66 -14.55
CA GLU A 41 -0.47 -2.22 -14.27
C GLU A 41 0.65 -1.72 -13.37
N THR A 42 1.17 -2.58 -12.48
CA THR A 42 2.25 -2.21 -11.55
C THR A 42 3.64 -2.64 -12.04
N SER A 43 3.71 -3.49 -13.07
CA SER A 43 4.94 -4.20 -13.46
C SER A 43 5.61 -4.94 -12.29
N LYS A 44 4.80 -5.52 -11.40
CA LYS A 44 5.24 -6.30 -10.23
C LYS A 44 4.74 -7.73 -10.32
N ASN A 45 5.49 -8.66 -9.73
CA ASN A 45 5.04 -10.04 -9.55
C ASN A 45 4.23 -10.21 -8.25
N ASP A 46 3.61 -11.37 -8.08
CA ASP A 46 2.76 -11.68 -6.92
C ASP A 46 3.53 -11.55 -5.59
N ARG A 47 4.82 -11.89 -5.55
CA ARG A 47 5.63 -11.75 -4.32
C ARG A 47 5.84 -10.29 -3.94
N GLN A 48 6.08 -9.43 -4.92
CA GLN A 48 6.25 -8.00 -4.71
C GLN A 48 4.94 -7.37 -4.27
N LEU A 49 3.84 -7.62 -5.00
CA LEU A 49 2.50 -7.15 -4.66
C LEU A 49 2.08 -7.59 -3.26
N LEU A 50 2.36 -8.85 -2.88
CA LEU A 50 2.00 -9.38 -1.58
C LEU A 50 2.75 -8.71 -0.42
N ARG A 51 4.00 -8.29 -0.64
CA ARG A 51 4.87 -7.77 0.41
C ARG A 51 4.55 -6.32 0.79
N ARG A 52 4.19 -5.48 -0.18
CA ARG A 52 4.09 -4.02 0.00
C ARG A 52 2.74 -3.47 -0.45
N LEU A 53 2.34 -2.34 0.12
CA LEU A 53 1.30 -1.50 -0.48
C LEU A 53 1.85 -0.89 -1.77
N HIS A 54 1.05 -0.83 -2.83
CA HIS A 54 1.43 -0.14 -4.06
C HIS A 54 0.39 0.91 -4.43
N VAL A 55 0.86 1.99 -5.03
CA VAL A 55 0.01 3.04 -5.58
C VAL A 55 0.45 3.31 -7.01
N LYS A 56 -0.49 3.28 -7.95
CA LYS A 56 -0.28 3.76 -9.31
C LYS A 56 -0.98 5.10 -9.46
N ASP A 57 -0.22 6.13 -9.82
CA ASP A 57 -0.74 7.43 -10.23
C ASP A 57 -0.13 7.76 -11.59
N ASP A 58 -0.98 7.80 -12.61
CA ASP A 58 -0.58 7.81 -14.03
C ASP A 58 0.44 6.70 -14.34
N GLU A 59 1.64 7.07 -14.79
CA GLU A 59 2.74 6.14 -15.11
C GLU A 59 3.64 5.83 -13.90
N LYS A 60 3.47 6.53 -12.77
CA LYS A 60 4.31 6.33 -11.58
C LYS A 60 3.73 5.24 -10.69
N VAL A 61 4.54 4.23 -10.38
CA VAL A 61 4.22 3.19 -9.38
C VAL A 61 5.07 3.42 -8.13
N LEU A 62 4.41 3.73 -7.03
CA LEU A 62 4.99 3.88 -5.70
C LEU A 62 4.76 2.59 -4.89
N GLU A 63 5.68 2.29 -3.99
CA GLU A 63 5.57 1.11 -3.13
C GLU A 63 5.97 1.42 -1.68
N GLY A 64 5.48 0.60 -0.77
CA GLY A 64 5.85 0.63 0.63
C GLY A 64 5.50 1.94 1.34
N ALA A 65 6.43 2.45 2.16
CA ALA A 65 6.22 3.68 2.93
C ALA A 65 5.92 4.91 2.05
N GLU A 66 6.51 5.00 0.84
CA GLU A 66 6.23 6.10 -0.09
C GLU A 66 4.78 6.05 -0.59
N ALA A 67 4.25 4.85 -0.84
CA ALA A 67 2.85 4.66 -1.22
C ALA A 67 1.89 5.19 -0.12
N PHE A 68 2.20 4.97 1.16
CA PHE A 68 1.42 5.52 2.27
C PHE A 68 1.41 7.04 2.31
N LEU A 69 2.57 7.68 2.13
CA LEU A 69 2.64 9.14 2.04
C LEU A 69 1.71 9.68 0.95
N PHE A 70 1.66 9.01 -0.19
CA PHE A 70 0.84 9.43 -1.32
C PHE A 70 -0.66 9.26 -1.05
N VAL A 71 -1.07 8.16 -0.43
CA VAL A 71 -2.45 7.96 0.06
C VAL A 71 -2.84 9.07 1.05
N TRP A 72 -2.01 9.31 2.08
CA TRP A 72 -2.29 10.32 3.11
C TRP A 72 -2.28 11.75 2.56
N LYS A 73 -1.50 12.03 1.50
CA LYS A 73 -1.53 13.31 0.81
C LYS A 73 -2.89 13.57 0.16
N LYS A 74 -3.50 12.54 -0.42
CA LYS A 74 -4.78 12.60 -1.13
C LYS A 74 -5.97 12.69 -0.17
N ILE A 75 -5.93 11.99 0.97
CA ILE A 75 -7.03 11.98 1.93
C ILE A 75 -6.92 13.18 2.92
N PRO A 76 -7.84 14.16 2.90
CA PRO A 76 -7.71 15.39 3.70
C PRO A 76 -7.52 15.15 5.19
N ARG A 77 -8.26 14.20 5.78
CA ARG A 77 -8.17 13.82 7.20
C ARG A 77 -6.77 13.35 7.60
N TYR A 78 -6.03 12.70 6.70
CA TYR A 78 -4.70 12.15 6.98
C TYR A 78 -3.56 13.03 6.45
N ARG A 79 -3.86 14.21 5.89
CA ARG A 79 -2.84 15.12 5.34
C ARG A 79 -1.81 15.57 6.37
N PHE A 80 -2.16 15.59 7.66
CA PHE A 80 -1.21 15.86 8.74
C PHE A 80 -0.15 14.75 8.87
N LEU A 81 -0.53 13.47 8.70
CA LEU A 81 0.42 12.35 8.67
C LEU A 81 1.40 12.52 7.52
N TYR A 82 0.91 12.84 6.32
CA TYR A 82 1.79 13.15 5.18
C TYR A 82 2.80 14.27 5.53
N LYS A 83 2.34 15.38 6.11
CA LYS A 83 3.22 16.51 6.47
C LYS A 83 4.30 16.12 7.48
N PHE A 84 3.98 15.24 8.43
CA PHE A 84 4.90 14.77 9.46
C PHE A 84 5.86 13.70 8.92
N PHE A 85 5.32 12.63 8.33
CA PHE A 85 6.10 11.48 7.86
C PHE A 85 6.93 11.74 6.60
N LYS A 86 6.68 12.84 5.85
CA LYS A 86 7.54 13.22 4.72
C LYS A 86 8.87 13.87 5.13
N LEU A 87 9.05 14.24 6.41
CA LEU A 87 10.28 14.89 6.87
C LEU A 87 11.44 13.89 6.72
N PRO A 88 12.61 14.25 6.16
CA PRO A 88 13.63 13.28 5.73
C PRO A 88 14.04 12.25 6.80
N ILE A 89 14.31 12.72 8.03
CA ILE A 89 14.70 11.86 9.16
C ILE A 89 13.54 10.95 9.58
N ILE A 90 12.33 11.52 9.68
CA ILE A 90 11.13 10.79 10.09
C ILE A 90 10.76 9.74 9.04
N PHE A 91 10.84 10.11 7.76
CA PHE A 91 10.57 9.19 6.64
C PHE A 91 11.55 8.02 6.66
N THR A 92 12.82 8.27 6.95
CA THR A 92 13.83 7.22 7.05
C THR A 92 13.45 6.21 8.12
N ILE A 93 13.13 6.68 9.34
CA ILE A 93 12.71 5.82 10.45
C ILE A 93 11.41 5.07 10.08
N PHE A 94 10.42 5.76 9.53
CA PHE A 94 9.16 5.18 9.12
C PHE A 94 9.34 4.09 8.06
N ASN A 95 10.19 4.31 7.06
CA ASN A 95 10.48 3.33 6.02
C ASN A 95 11.15 2.08 6.59
N TYR A 96 12.11 2.24 7.51
CA TYR A 96 12.74 1.10 8.19
C TYR A 96 11.72 0.28 9.01
N VAL A 97 10.90 0.93 9.83
CA VAL A 97 9.87 0.27 10.63
C VAL A 97 8.85 -0.42 9.72
N TYR A 98 8.44 0.26 8.64
CA TYR A 98 7.54 -0.29 7.64
C TYR A 98 8.08 -1.57 7.02
N GLU A 99 9.34 -1.60 6.57
CA GLU A 99 9.92 -2.78 5.93
C GLU A 99 10.03 -3.98 6.89
N ILE A 100 10.30 -3.74 8.18
CA ILE A 100 10.29 -4.80 9.20
C ILE A 100 8.89 -5.40 9.33
N ILE A 101 7.86 -4.56 9.51
CA ILE A 101 6.47 -5.02 9.65
C ILE A 101 6.00 -5.72 8.37
N ALA A 102 6.28 -5.13 7.20
CA ALA A 102 5.93 -5.68 5.90
C ALA A 102 6.56 -7.06 5.67
N TYR A 103 7.81 -7.27 6.10
CA TYR A 103 8.46 -8.57 6.03
C TYR A 103 7.74 -9.64 6.85
N PHE A 104 7.38 -9.35 8.11
CA PHE A 104 6.64 -10.31 8.94
C PHE A 104 5.23 -10.58 8.42
N LEU A 105 4.54 -9.55 7.92
CA LEU A 105 3.23 -9.71 7.28
C LEU A 105 3.34 -10.54 6.00
N TYR A 106 4.38 -10.35 5.19
CA TYR A 106 4.66 -11.17 4.01
C TYR A 106 4.85 -12.63 4.40
N LEU A 107 5.68 -12.94 5.40
CA LEU A 107 5.90 -14.32 5.85
C LEU A 107 4.60 -14.98 6.31
N LYS A 108 3.78 -14.27 7.09
CA LYS A 108 2.46 -14.75 7.56
C LYS A 108 1.49 -15.05 6.41
N ASN A 109 1.60 -14.32 5.31
CA ASN A 109 0.68 -14.42 4.16
C ASN A 109 1.26 -15.17 2.96
N LYS A 110 2.53 -15.58 2.99
CA LYS A 110 3.26 -16.20 1.87
C LYS A 110 2.57 -17.43 1.26
N LYS A 111 1.75 -18.14 2.04
CA LYS A 111 0.94 -19.28 1.57
C LYS A 111 -0.02 -18.91 0.44
N GLN A 112 -0.40 -17.63 0.31
CA GLN A 112 -1.24 -17.13 -0.77
C GLN A 112 -0.59 -17.28 -2.16
N LEU A 113 0.74 -17.38 -2.22
CA LEU A 113 1.49 -17.55 -3.49
C LEU A 113 1.52 -18.99 -4.00
N LYS A 114 1.01 -19.95 -3.23
CA LYS A 114 1.01 -21.37 -3.57
C LYS A 114 -0.34 -21.84 -4.14
N ASN A 115 -1.29 -20.93 -4.27
CA ASN A 115 -2.62 -21.19 -4.82
C ASN A 115 -2.68 -20.77 -6.28
#